data_AF-A0AAD8EGD1-F1
#
_entry.id   AF-A0AAD8EGD1-F1
#
_cell.length_a   1.000
_cell.length_b   1.000
_cell.length_c   1.000
_cell.angle_alpha   90.00
_cell.angle_beta   90.00
_cell.angle_gamma   90.00
#
_symmetry.space_group_name_H-M   'P 1'
#
loop_
_entity.id
_entity.type
_entity.pdbx_description
1 polymer ?
#
loop_
_entity_poly.entity_id
_entity_poly.type
_entity_poly.pdbx_seq_one_letter_code
_entity_poly.pdbx_strand_id
1 'polypeptide(L)'
;MSEHFKRWSRQKQQRYHKHFGKQEWSQFKPPDYNNLKKMIGYAFFNSPNLIGEKEEAIYRPTPEQNTFIDKIFQLILRTKEKHSNKNTIWLSFTLVCCSAAENLTEVHVVRVPEYDPTSSTNTDMFIDSCFRVYKNWQDFLDNNKLPECIMYYPKGGTYFNHNEGLELEMTESPQANIGSKIKTFLDMAMPEIQKFAGCGGISSTTELG
;
A
#
# COMPACT_ATOMS: atom_id res chain seq x y z
N MET A 1 3.62 3.65 -23.36
CA MET A 1 3.83 3.95 -21.93
C MET A 1 4.57 5.28 -21.81
N SER A 2 4.05 6.24 -21.05
CA SER A 2 4.68 7.57 -20.97
C SER A 2 5.94 7.55 -20.08
N GLU A 3 7.02 8.17 -20.54
CA GLU A 3 8.23 8.40 -19.72
C GLU A 3 7.92 9.24 -18.46
N HIS A 4 6.83 10.01 -18.51
CA HIS A 4 6.27 10.71 -17.35
C HIS A 4 5.88 9.74 -16.22
N PHE A 5 5.10 8.70 -16.52
CA PHE A 5 4.64 7.73 -15.51
C PHE A 5 5.80 7.00 -14.83
N LYS A 6 6.78 6.52 -15.62
CA LYS A 6 7.99 5.86 -15.07
C LYS A 6 8.76 6.77 -14.11
N ARG A 7 8.95 8.03 -14.49
CA ARG A 7 9.69 9.02 -13.68
C ARG A 7 8.96 9.34 -12.39
N TRP A 8 7.66 9.66 -12.47
CA TRP A 8 6.81 9.90 -11.31
C TRP A 8 6.82 8.70 -10.36
N SER A 9 6.63 7.49 -10.91
CA SER A 9 6.61 6.27 -10.11
C SER A 9 7.96 6.04 -9.43
N ARG A 10 9.10 6.17 -10.13
CA ARG A 10 10.43 6.02 -9.50
C ARG A 10 10.63 6.98 -8.33
N GLN A 11 10.22 8.24 -8.47
CA GLN A 11 10.32 9.22 -7.38
C GLN A 11 9.47 8.83 -6.16
N LYS A 12 8.22 8.40 -6.41
CA LYS A 12 7.32 7.91 -5.34
C LYS A 12 7.89 6.68 -4.65
N GLN A 13 8.35 5.71 -5.42
CA GLN A 13 8.96 4.47 -4.92
C GLN A 13 10.20 4.76 -4.08
N GLN A 14 11.11 5.65 -4.52
CA GLN A 14 12.27 6.07 -3.73
C GLN A 14 11.89 6.75 -2.42
N ARG A 15 10.90 7.64 -2.46
CA ARG A 15 10.42 8.31 -1.24
C ARG A 15 9.80 7.31 -0.28
N TYR A 16 8.98 6.38 -0.77
CA TYR A 16 8.32 5.38 0.05
C TYR A 16 9.34 4.41 0.68
N HIS A 17 10.31 3.93 -0.09
CA HIS A 17 11.43 3.11 0.38
C HIS A 17 12.17 3.76 1.56
N LYS A 18 12.45 5.07 1.50
CA LYS A 18 13.13 5.80 2.60
C LYS A 18 12.36 5.77 3.93
N HIS A 19 11.04 5.64 3.90
CA HIS A 19 10.18 5.65 5.10
C HIS A 19 9.81 4.23 5.56
N PHE A 20 9.49 3.33 4.62
CA PHE A 20 8.89 2.03 4.94
C PHE A 20 9.71 0.81 4.48
N GLY A 21 10.74 0.99 3.66
CA GLY A 21 11.43 -0.11 2.98
C GLY A 21 12.85 -0.40 3.46
N LYS A 22 13.34 0.28 4.50
CA LYS A 22 14.72 0.12 5.01
C LYS A 22 14.97 -1.20 5.73
N GLN A 23 13.92 -1.85 6.21
CA GLN A 23 13.98 -3.13 6.92
C GLN A 23 13.03 -4.11 6.26
N GLU A 24 13.36 -5.39 6.31
CA GLU A 24 12.48 -6.43 5.76
C GLU A 24 11.14 -6.46 6.49
N TRP A 25 11.18 -6.35 7.82
CA TRP A 25 10.01 -6.40 8.67
C TRP A 25 10.05 -5.34 9.76
N SER A 26 8.92 -4.65 9.95
CA SER A 26 8.65 -3.88 11.16
C SER A 26 7.98 -4.77 12.20
N GLN A 27 8.45 -4.73 13.44
CA GLN A 27 7.97 -5.57 14.52
C GLN A 27 7.21 -4.76 15.59
N PHE A 28 6.05 -5.26 16.03
CA PHE A 28 5.24 -4.64 17.08
C PHE A 28 4.76 -5.67 18.10
N LYS A 29 4.80 -5.29 19.38
CA LYS A 29 4.23 -6.05 20.50
C LYS A 29 2.96 -5.35 21.02
N PRO A 30 2.15 -5.96 21.90
CA PRO A 30 0.88 -5.37 22.33
C PRO A 30 0.97 -3.92 22.86
N PRO A 31 2.01 -3.54 23.64
CA PRO A 31 2.18 -2.13 24.06
C PRO A 31 2.36 -1.15 22.90
N ASP A 32 2.86 -1.62 21.75
CA ASP A 32 3.18 -0.81 20.57
C ASP A 32 2.07 -0.82 19.51
N TYR A 33 0.94 -1.50 19.75
CA TYR A 33 -0.14 -1.59 18.76
C TYR A 33 -0.72 -0.22 18.39
N ASN A 34 -0.69 0.76 19.29
CA ASN A 34 -1.06 2.14 18.96
C ASN A 34 -0.09 2.78 17.97
N ASN A 35 1.22 2.47 18.05
CA ASN A 35 2.21 2.94 17.09
C ASN A 35 2.01 2.26 15.73
N LEU A 36 1.66 0.97 15.71
CA LEU A 36 1.28 0.29 14.49
C LEU A 36 0.05 0.95 13.83
N LYS A 37 -1.01 1.23 14.59
CA LYS A 37 -2.19 1.92 14.04
C LYS A 37 -1.85 3.29 13.44
N LYS A 38 -0.98 4.07 14.10
CA LYS A 38 -0.46 5.32 13.52
C LYS A 38 0.29 5.07 12.22
N MET A 39 1.13 4.04 12.17
CA MET A 39 1.91 3.69 10.97
C MET A 39 1.01 3.25 9.80
N ILE A 40 -0.06 2.48 10.07
CA ILE A 40 -1.11 2.19 9.07
C ILE A 40 -1.73 3.50 8.60
N GLY A 41 -2.11 4.39 9.51
CA GLY A 41 -2.66 5.70 9.18
C GLY A 41 -1.74 6.54 8.28
N TYR A 42 -0.45 6.60 8.61
CA TYR A 42 0.55 7.27 7.80
C TYR A 42 0.69 6.64 6.40
N ALA A 43 0.76 5.31 6.32
CA ALA A 43 0.92 4.62 5.06
C ALA A 43 -0.25 4.85 4.10
N PHE A 44 -1.50 4.87 4.58
CA PHE A 44 -2.70 4.97 3.74
C PHE A 44 -3.24 6.38 3.55
N PHE A 45 -3.02 7.29 4.50
CA PHE A 45 -3.62 8.64 4.48
C PHE A 45 -2.62 9.78 4.42
N ASN A 46 -1.32 9.52 4.59
CA ASN A 46 -0.31 10.59 4.51
C ASN A 46 1.07 10.12 4.00
N SER A 47 1.05 9.55 2.79
CA SER A 47 2.03 9.94 1.77
C SER A 47 1.99 11.49 1.66
N PRO A 48 3.12 12.16 1.53
CA PRO A 48 3.55 13.33 2.29
C PRO A 48 2.84 14.64 1.90
N ASN A 49 1.73 14.95 2.56
CA ASN A 49 1.30 16.34 2.74
C ASN A 49 1.90 16.88 4.04
N LEU A 50 3.23 17.09 4.01
CA LEU A 50 3.86 18.10 4.83
C LEU A 50 3.44 19.46 4.26
N ILE A 51 2.21 19.89 4.55
CA ILE A 51 1.90 21.32 4.49
C ILE A 51 2.32 21.87 5.84
N GLY A 52 3.45 22.56 5.85
CA GLY A 52 3.98 23.25 7.03
C GLY A 52 5.16 22.53 7.64
N GLU A 53 6.32 23.15 7.48
CA GLU A 53 7.49 22.97 8.32
C GLU A 53 7.09 22.84 9.80
N LYS A 54 7.22 21.63 10.35
CA LYS A 54 7.53 21.31 11.75
C LYS A 54 7.42 19.80 11.93
N GLU A 55 8.46 19.18 12.46
CA GLU A 55 8.55 17.75 12.83
C GLU A 55 7.55 17.31 13.93
N GLU A 56 6.50 18.11 14.18
CA GLU A 56 5.56 17.96 15.31
C GLU A 56 4.09 17.92 14.89
N ALA A 57 3.77 17.76 13.60
CA ALA A 57 2.40 17.55 13.18
C ALA A 57 1.88 16.21 13.74
N ILE A 58 1.21 16.28 14.90
CA ILE A 58 0.54 15.14 15.54
C ILE A 58 -0.47 14.60 14.52
N TYR A 59 -0.24 13.38 14.01
CA TYR A 59 -1.22 12.71 13.18
C TYR A 59 -2.50 12.50 13.96
N ARG A 60 -3.58 13.15 13.52
CA ARG A 60 -4.92 13.07 14.11
C ARG A 60 -5.89 12.54 13.06
N PRO A 61 -6.10 11.22 12.99
CA PRO A 61 -7.03 10.62 12.05
C PRO A 61 -8.47 11.05 12.33
N THR A 62 -9.27 11.25 11.29
CA THR A 62 -10.73 11.43 11.44
C THR A 62 -11.38 10.15 11.98
N PRO A 63 -12.62 10.20 12.51
CA PRO A 63 -13.34 8.99 12.92
C PRO A 63 -13.44 7.91 11.82
N GLU A 64 -13.60 8.35 10.57
CA GLU A 64 -13.66 7.48 9.40
C GLU A 64 -12.29 6.85 9.12
N GLN A 65 -11.21 7.65 9.14
CA GLN A 65 -9.84 7.14 9.01
C GLN A 65 -9.50 6.16 10.13
N ASN A 66 -9.92 6.42 11.38
CA ASN A 66 -9.76 5.47 12.49
C ASN A 66 -10.48 4.15 12.22
N THR A 67 -11.71 4.21 11.70
CA THR A 67 -12.47 3.00 11.32
C THR A 67 -11.72 2.19 10.25
N PHE A 68 -11.14 2.86 9.26
CA PHE A 68 -10.30 2.20 8.24
C PHE A 68 -9.06 1.55 8.86
N ILE A 69 -8.32 2.31 9.67
CA ILE A 69 -7.10 1.85 10.34
C ILE A 69 -7.41 0.62 11.20
N ASP A 70 -8.50 0.66 11.97
CA ASP A 70 -8.92 -0.45 12.79
C ASP A 70 -9.27 -1.69 11.94
N LYS A 71 -9.93 -1.51 10.79
CA LYS A 71 -10.21 -2.64 9.87
C LYS A 71 -8.94 -3.28 9.33
N ILE A 72 -7.97 -2.50 8.85
CA ILE A 72 -6.67 -3.03 8.40
C ILE A 72 -5.95 -3.73 9.55
N PHE A 73 -5.91 -3.09 10.73
CA PHE A 73 -5.29 -3.66 11.92
C PHE A 73 -5.93 -5.00 12.31
N GLN A 74 -7.26 -5.12 12.27
CA GLN A 74 -7.96 -6.37 12.56
C GLN A 74 -7.66 -7.45 11.51
N LEU A 75 -7.51 -7.10 10.23
CA LEU A 75 -7.07 -8.06 9.21
C LEU A 75 -5.65 -8.57 9.49
N ILE A 76 -4.73 -7.68 9.83
CA ILE A 76 -3.35 -8.04 10.22
C ILE A 76 -3.35 -8.99 11.43
N LEU A 77 -4.27 -8.80 12.39
CA LEU A 77 -4.38 -9.73 13.52
C LEU A 77 -4.85 -11.12 13.09
N ARG A 78 -5.81 -11.21 12.15
CA ARG A 78 -6.35 -12.47 11.64
C ARG A 78 -5.35 -13.26 10.81
N THR A 79 -4.41 -12.60 10.14
CA THR A 79 -3.39 -13.28 9.31
C THR A 79 -2.35 -14.05 10.13
N LYS A 80 -2.39 -14.00 11.47
CA LYS A 80 -1.38 -14.61 12.35
C LYS A 80 -1.82 -15.94 12.97
N GLU A 81 -2.82 -16.60 12.41
CA GLU A 81 -3.35 -17.87 12.95
C GLU A 81 -2.27 -18.93 13.15
N LYS A 82 -1.28 -18.97 12.24
CA LYS A 82 -0.17 -19.94 12.20
C LYS A 82 1.12 -19.47 12.90
N HIS A 83 1.15 -18.26 13.47
CA HIS A 83 2.32 -17.76 14.20
C HIS A 83 2.43 -18.48 15.54
N SER A 84 3.66 -18.83 15.94
CA SER A 84 3.91 -19.35 17.29
C SER A 84 3.65 -18.28 18.36
N ASN A 85 4.02 -17.03 18.07
CA ASN A 85 3.76 -15.89 18.93
C ASN A 85 2.72 -14.94 18.34
N LYS A 86 1.45 -15.18 18.69
CA LYS A 86 0.31 -14.36 18.25
C LYS A 86 0.28 -12.94 18.82
N ASN A 87 1.16 -12.58 19.76
CA ASN A 87 1.25 -11.23 20.31
C ASN A 87 2.25 -10.33 19.55
N THR A 88 3.13 -10.93 18.75
CA THR A 88 4.02 -10.16 17.88
C THR A 88 3.34 -9.95 16.53
N ILE A 89 3.52 -8.77 15.94
CA ILE A 89 3.12 -8.46 14.57
C ILE A 89 4.38 -8.13 13.79
N TRP A 90 4.51 -8.74 12.62
CA TRP A 90 5.52 -8.42 11.62
C TRP A 90 4.82 -7.94 10.36
N LEU A 91 5.28 -6.84 9.77
CA LEU A 91 4.75 -6.35 8.49
C LEU A 91 5.71 -5.40 7.78
N SER A 92 5.48 -5.23 6.49
CA SER A 92 6.06 -4.16 5.67
C SER A 92 4.98 -3.53 4.81
N PHE A 93 5.24 -2.34 4.26
CA PHE A 93 4.33 -1.68 3.34
C PHE A 93 4.93 -1.57 1.94
N THR A 94 4.06 -1.68 0.95
CA THR A 94 4.40 -1.67 -0.46
C THR A 94 3.52 -0.67 -1.19
N LEU A 95 4.15 0.20 -2.00
CA LEU A 95 3.43 1.12 -2.87
C LEU A 95 3.34 0.54 -4.28
N VAL A 96 2.14 0.54 -4.84
CA VAL A 96 1.88 0.25 -6.25
C VAL A 96 1.45 1.55 -6.92
N CYS A 97 2.30 2.06 -7.80
CA CYS A 97 1.99 3.23 -8.62
C CYS A 97 1.18 2.77 -9.82
N CYS A 98 0.04 3.40 -10.09
CA CYS A 98 -0.85 3.01 -11.18
C CYS A 98 -1.01 4.15 -12.20
N SER A 99 -1.11 3.80 -13.48
CA SER A 99 -1.48 4.71 -14.56
C SER A 99 -2.70 4.16 -15.31
N ALA A 100 -3.80 4.91 -15.33
CA ALA A 100 -5.05 4.53 -15.99
C ALA A 100 -5.64 5.74 -16.72
N ALA A 101 -5.81 5.66 -18.03
CA ALA A 101 -6.33 6.76 -18.86
C ALA A 101 -5.67 8.12 -18.49
N GLU A 102 -4.34 8.13 -18.46
CA GLU A 102 -3.49 9.29 -18.10
C GLU A 102 -3.55 9.76 -16.63
N ASN A 103 -4.47 9.25 -15.82
CA ASN A 103 -4.48 9.50 -14.39
C ASN A 103 -3.41 8.66 -13.68
N LEU A 104 -2.67 9.31 -12.77
CA LEU A 104 -1.67 8.66 -11.92
C LEU A 104 -2.20 8.55 -10.50
N THR A 105 -1.99 7.40 -9.87
CA THR A 105 -2.49 7.14 -8.52
C THR A 105 -1.63 6.13 -7.77
N GLU A 106 -1.83 6.07 -6.46
CA GLU A 106 -1.10 5.26 -5.50
C GLU A 106 -2.04 4.23 -4.87
N VAL A 107 -1.59 2.98 -4.81
CA VAL A 107 -2.26 1.90 -4.06
C VAL A 107 -1.29 1.40 -3.01
N HIS A 108 -1.74 1.39 -1.76
CA HIS A 108 -0.95 0.88 -0.64
C HIS A 108 -1.34 -0.57 -0.34
N VAL A 109 -0.33 -1.41 -0.19
CA VAL A 109 -0.49 -2.83 0.13
C VAL A 109 0.34 -3.13 1.39
N VAL A 110 -0.26 -3.81 2.35
CA VAL A 110 0.44 -4.31 3.55
C VAL A 110 0.89 -5.74 3.28
N ARG A 111 2.17 -6.02 3.43
CA ARG A 111 2.74 -7.38 3.43
C ARG A 111 2.83 -7.86 4.86
N VAL A 112 2.31 -9.06 5.13
CA VAL A 112 2.36 -9.73 6.44
C VAL A 112 2.84 -11.17 6.23
N PRO A 113 3.73 -11.71 7.07
CA PRO A 113 4.15 -13.09 6.93
C PRO A 113 3.05 -14.00 7.48
N GLU A 114 2.78 -15.12 6.81
CA GLU A 114 1.79 -16.12 7.25
C GLU A 114 2.30 -16.93 8.46
N TYR A 115 3.62 -17.08 8.57
CA TYR A 115 4.33 -17.72 9.67
C TYR A 115 5.26 -16.72 10.37
N ASP A 116 5.91 -17.12 11.45
CA ASP A 116 6.98 -16.30 12.03
C ASP A 116 8.10 -16.11 10.98
N PRO A 117 8.67 -14.90 10.79
CA PRO A 117 9.70 -14.64 9.76
C PRO A 117 10.94 -15.54 9.84
N THR A 118 11.20 -16.14 11.00
CA THR A 118 12.29 -17.09 11.23
C THR A 118 11.96 -18.52 10.77
N SER A 119 10.73 -18.77 10.31
CA SER A 119 10.29 -20.07 9.82
C SER A 119 10.89 -20.36 8.44
N SER A 120 11.22 -21.63 8.16
CA SER A 120 11.64 -22.09 6.84
C SER A 120 10.52 -22.08 5.80
N THR A 121 9.26 -21.96 6.24
CA THR A 121 8.08 -21.83 5.39
C THR A 121 7.63 -20.37 5.33
N ASN A 122 8.32 -19.55 4.54
CA ASN A 122 8.00 -18.13 4.45
C ASN A 122 7.07 -17.88 3.25
N THR A 123 5.76 -17.90 3.52
CA THR A 123 4.75 -17.38 2.61
C THR A 123 4.23 -16.07 3.19
N ASP A 124 4.24 -15.01 2.38
CA ASP A 124 3.70 -13.72 2.79
C ASP A 124 2.31 -13.54 2.21
N MET A 125 1.40 -12.99 3.00
CA MET A 125 0.11 -12.52 2.54
C MET A 125 0.15 -11.01 2.30
N PHE A 126 -0.76 -10.53 1.45
CA PHE A 126 -0.86 -9.13 1.09
C PHE A 126 -2.28 -8.63 1.34
N ILE A 127 -2.40 -7.43 1.92
CA ILE A 127 -3.67 -6.80 2.24
C ILE A 127 -3.72 -5.46 1.51
N ASP A 128 -4.72 -5.26 0.64
CA ASP A 128 -4.87 -3.98 -0.06
C ASP A 128 -5.80 -3.00 0.66
N SER A 129 -5.88 -1.78 0.11
CA SER A 129 -6.74 -0.71 0.60
C SER A 129 -8.24 -0.99 0.56
N CYS A 130 -8.69 -2.03 -0.13
CA CYS A 130 -10.09 -2.46 -0.15
C CYS A 130 -10.34 -3.63 0.81
N PHE A 131 -9.42 -3.88 1.75
CA PHE A 131 -9.54 -4.93 2.76
C PHE A 131 -9.50 -6.36 2.18
N ARG A 132 -8.97 -6.53 0.96
CA ARG A 132 -8.82 -7.86 0.34
C ARG A 132 -7.49 -8.47 0.76
N VAL A 133 -7.51 -9.77 1.03
CA VAL A 133 -6.33 -10.55 1.42
C VAL A 133 -5.93 -11.48 0.29
N TYR A 134 -4.68 -11.44 -0.11
CA TYR A 134 -4.08 -12.27 -1.15
C TYR A 134 -3.05 -13.21 -0.51
N LYS A 135 -2.98 -14.44 -1.01
CA LYS A 135 -2.16 -15.52 -0.45
C LYS A 135 -0.67 -15.30 -0.63
N ASN A 136 -0.28 -14.55 -1.66
CA ASN A 136 1.09 -14.14 -1.98
C ASN A 136 1.10 -13.00 -2.99
N TRP A 137 2.30 -12.52 -3.34
CA TRP A 137 2.44 -11.41 -4.28
C TRP A 137 1.90 -11.73 -5.66
N GLN A 138 2.12 -12.96 -6.15
CA GLN A 138 1.60 -13.39 -7.44
C GLN A 138 0.07 -13.42 -7.43
N ASP A 139 -0.55 -13.90 -6.34
CA ASP A 139 -2.00 -13.88 -6.16
C ASP A 139 -2.56 -12.44 -6.18
N PHE A 140 -1.82 -11.47 -5.61
CA PHE A 140 -2.17 -10.05 -5.77
C PHE A 140 -2.09 -9.62 -7.25
N LEU A 141 -0.99 -9.91 -7.95
CA LEU A 141 -0.82 -9.53 -9.35
C LEU A 141 -1.89 -10.14 -10.26
N ASP A 142 -2.29 -11.38 -10.02
CA ASP A 142 -3.24 -12.12 -10.84
C ASP A 142 -4.71 -11.80 -10.52
N ASN A 143 -5.02 -11.51 -9.25
CA ASN A 143 -6.41 -11.48 -8.77
C ASN A 143 -6.89 -10.14 -8.20
N ASN A 144 -6.04 -9.12 -8.12
CA ASN A 144 -6.49 -7.79 -7.68
C ASN A 144 -7.66 -7.27 -8.55
N LYS A 145 -8.49 -6.40 -7.95
CA LYS A 145 -9.60 -5.73 -8.67
C LYS A 145 -9.29 -4.28 -8.94
N LEU A 146 -8.02 -3.96 -9.18
CA LEU A 146 -7.70 -2.65 -9.74
C LEU A 146 -8.34 -2.55 -11.12
N PRO A 147 -8.84 -1.37 -11.50
CA PRO A 147 -9.28 -1.09 -12.87
C PRO A 147 -8.17 -1.38 -13.86
N GLU A 148 -8.49 -1.39 -15.16
CA GLU A 148 -7.50 -1.40 -16.23
C GLU A 148 -6.46 -0.29 -16.02
N CYS A 149 -5.22 -0.69 -15.75
CA CYS A 149 -4.11 0.22 -15.49
C CYS A 149 -2.77 -0.48 -15.72
N ILE A 150 -1.72 0.32 -15.89
CA ILE A 150 -0.34 -0.13 -15.75
C ILE A 150 0.09 0.05 -14.31
N MET A 151 0.59 -1.01 -13.68
CA MET A 151 1.10 -1.03 -12.31
C MET A 151 2.63 -0.98 -12.31
N TYR A 152 3.22 -0.20 -11.40
CA TYR A 152 4.66 -0.08 -11.20
C TYR A 152 5.00 -0.18 -9.72
N TYR A 153 5.80 -1.18 -9.35
CA TYR A 153 5.93 -1.64 -7.96
C TYR A 153 7.31 -2.25 -7.67
N PRO A 154 7.67 -2.43 -6.38
CA PRO A 154 8.88 -3.16 -5.99
C PRO A 154 8.79 -4.63 -6.37
N LYS A 155 9.86 -5.17 -6.95
CA LYS A 155 9.92 -6.58 -7.34
C LYS A 155 9.57 -7.51 -6.18
N GLY A 156 8.72 -8.50 -6.44
CA GLY A 156 8.24 -9.42 -5.40
C GLY A 156 7.35 -8.77 -4.32
N GLY A 157 6.92 -7.52 -4.51
CA GLY A 157 6.07 -6.81 -3.56
C GLY A 157 6.81 -6.36 -2.30
N THR A 158 8.14 -6.26 -2.33
CA THR A 158 8.97 -5.82 -1.21
C THR A 158 10.07 -4.86 -1.66
N TYR A 159 10.35 -3.86 -0.83
CA TYR A 159 11.48 -2.95 -1.04
C TYR A 159 12.80 -3.50 -0.55
N PHE A 160 12.76 -4.53 0.30
CA PHE A 160 13.95 -5.07 0.91
C PHE A 160 14.77 -5.85 -0.11
N ASN A 161 15.98 -5.37 -0.40
CA ASN A 161 16.93 -6.00 -1.30
C ASN A 161 18.31 -6.06 -0.63
N HIS A 162 18.90 -7.24 -0.56
CA HIS A 162 20.23 -7.45 0.01
C HIS A 162 21.36 -6.88 -0.85
N ASN A 163 21.14 -6.65 -2.15
CA ASN A 163 22.17 -6.32 -3.13
C ASN A 163 22.27 -4.81 -3.45
N GLU A 164 21.83 -3.94 -2.53
CA GLU A 164 21.86 -2.48 -2.66
C GLU A 164 21.19 -1.94 -3.94
N GLY A 165 19.88 -1.72 -3.89
CA GLY A 165 19.18 -1.07 -4.99
C GLY A 165 17.68 -1.30 -4.97
N LEU A 166 16.94 -0.30 -5.44
CA LEU A 166 15.49 -0.39 -5.58
C LEU A 166 15.16 -1.13 -6.89
N GLU A 167 14.81 -2.42 -6.78
CA GLU A 167 14.33 -3.22 -7.91
C GLU A 167 12.84 -2.99 -8.13
N LEU A 168 12.48 -2.55 -9.34
CA LEU A 168 11.12 -2.19 -9.72
C LEU A 168 10.68 -2.96 -10.94
N GLU A 169 9.42 -3.37 -10.94
CA GLU A 169 8.78 -4.10 -12.02
C GLU A 169 7.52 -3.37 -12.48
N MET A 170 7.04 -3.77 -13.65
CA MET A 170 5.85 -3.23 -14.27
C MET A 170 5.00 -4.36 -14.84
N THR A 171 3.69 -4.28 -14.66
CA THR A 171 2.73 -5.18 -15.32
C THR A 171 1.39 -4.48 -15.52
N GLU A 172 0.52 -5.06 -16.32
CA GLU A 172 -0.88 -4.65 -16.46
C GLU A 172 -1.73 -5.23 -15.32
N SER A 173 -2.75 -4.50 -14.89
CA SER A 173 -3.73 -5.05 -13.94
C SER A 173 -4.53 -6.19 -14.59
N PRO A 174 -5.07 -7.15 -13.81
CA PRO A 174 -5.89 -8.25 -14.34
C PRO A 174 -7.06 -7.81 -15.20
N GLN A 175 -7.62 -6.62 -14.93
CA GLN A 175 -8.76 -6.09 -15.66
C GLN A 175 -8.41 -5.52 -17.04
N ALA A 176 -7.13 -5.25 -17.34
CA ALA A 176 -6.70 -4.78 -18.66
C ALA A 176 -6.92 -5.82 -19.79
N ASN A 177 -6.89 -7.11 -19.43
CA ASN A 177 -7.14 -8.20 -20.37
C ASN A 177 -8.64 -8.49 -20.59
N ILE A 178 -9.52 -7.76 -19.90
CA ILE A 178 -10.97 -7.93 -19.96
C ILE A 178 -11.51 -6.72 -20.71
N GLY A 179 -11.80 -6.88 -22.01
CA GLY A 179 -12.22 -5.80 -22.92
C GLY A 179 -13.44 -4.99 -22.45
N SER A 180 -13.22 -4.07 -21.53
CA SER A 180 -14.26 -3.41 -20.74
C SER A 180 -14.22 -1.90 -20.93
N LYS A 181 -15.39 -1.27 -20.80
CA LYS A 181 -15.60 0.16 -21.01
C LYS A 181 -14.81 0.97 -19.98
N ILE A 182 -14.08 1.98 -20.44
CA ILE A 182 -13.27 2.91 -19.62
C ILE A 182 -14.15 3.50 -18.50
N LYS A 183 -13.96 3.02 -17.27
CA LYS A 183 -14.40 3.67 -16.03
C LYS A 183 -13.15 4.19 -15.34
N THR A 184 -13.21 5.38 -14.74
CA THR A 184 -11.99 5.97 -14.16
C THR A 184 -11.51 5.14 -12.96
N PHE A 185 -10.20 5.14 -12.71
CA PHE A 185 -9.61 4.34 -11.64
C PHE A 185 -10.20 4.66 -10.26
N LEU A 186 -10.50 5.95 -10.06
CA LEU A 186 -11.09 6.51 -8.86
C LEU A 186 -12.51 5.98 -8.62
N ASP A 187 -13.29 5.74 -9.68
CA ASP A 187 -14.68 5.26 -9.59
C ASP A 187 -14.78 3.77 -9.20
N MET A 188 -13.71 2.98 -9.42
CA MET A 188 -13.76 1.51 -9.24
C MET A 188 -12.93 0.98 -8.07
N ALA A 189 -11.72 1.50 -7.83
CA ALA A 189 -10.78 0.90 -6.88
C ALA A 189 -10.61 1.64 -5.55
N MET A 190 -11.20 2.83 -5.42
CA MET A 190 -11.06 3.68 -4.22
C MET A 190 -12.36 4.09 -3.49
N PRO A 191 -13.58 3.56 -3.75
CA PRO A 191 -14.77 3.96 -2.98
C PRO A 191 -14.58 3.80 -1.47
N GLU A 192 -13.87 2.76 -1.03
CA GLU A 192 -13.61 2.53 0.39
C GLU A 192 -12.73 3.63 0.97
N ILE A 193 -11.53 3.87 0.42
CA ILE A 193 -10.65 4.95 0.92
C ILE A 193 -11.35 6.31 0.82
N GLN A 194 -12.07 6.60 -0.27
CA GLN A 194 -12.79 7.87 -0.45
C GLN A 194 -13.88 8.07 0.59
N LYS A 195 -14.62 7.02 0.97
CA LYS A 195 -15.58 7.07 2.10
C LYS A 195 -14.88 7.45 3.41
N PHE A 196 -13.62 7.06 3.58
CA PHE A 196 -12.83 7.38 4.77
C PHE A 196 -11.97 8.64 4.65
N ALA A 197 -11.87 9.23 3.46
CA ALA A 197 -11.08 10.43 3.17
C ALA A 197 -11.82 11.74 3.44
N GLY A 198 -13.11 11.68 3.83
CA GLY A 198 -13.94 12.79 4.32
C GLY A 198 -13.71 14.14 3.63
N CYS A 199 -14.47 14.47 2.59
CA CYS A 199 -14.62 15.82 2.00
C CYS A 199 -13.42 16.79 2.23
N GLY A 200 -12.28 16.53 1.58
CA GLY A 200 -11.10 17.40 1.74
C GLY A 200 -9.87 17.08 0.91
N GLY A 201 -9.89 16.05 0.05
CA GLY A 201 -8.81 15.78 -0.90
C GLY A 201 -9.17 16.34 -2.26
N ILE A 202 -8.81 17.60 -2.53
CA ILE A 202 -8.83 18.15 -3.88
C ILE A 202 -7.98 17.22 -4.73
N SER A 203 -8.61 16.63 -5.75
CA SER A 203 -7.92 16.04 -6.88
C SER A 203 -6.88 17.03 -7.36
N SER A 204 -5.60 16.69 -7.31
CA SER A 204 -4.61 17.43 -8.07
C SER A 204 -4.83 17.10 -9.55
N THR A 205 -5.92 17.62 -10.12
CA THR A 205 -6.02 17.88 -11.55
C THR A 205 -4.96 18.94 -11.81
N THR A 206 -3.79 18.50 -12.28
CA THR A 206 -2.85 19.43 -12.88
C THR A 206 -3.46 19.77 -14.24
N GLU A 207 -4.30 20.79 -14.28
CA GLU A 207 -4.65 21.45 -15.53
C GLU A 207 -3.35 22.03 -16.09
N LEU A 208 -2.87 21.45 -17.18
CA LEU A 208 -1.82 22.05 -18.00
C LEU A 208 -2.49 23.15 -18.83
N GLY A 209 -2.37 24.39 -18.36
CA GLY A 209 -2.47 25.60 -19.16
C GLY A 209 -1.09 26.14 -19.49
#